data_AF-A0A1F2Y6M5-F1
#
_entry.id   AF-A0A1F2Y6M5-F1
#
_cell.length_a   1.000
_cell.length_b   1.000
_cell.length_c   1.000
_cell.angle_alpha   90.00
_cell.angle_beta   90.00
_cell.angle_gamma   90.00
#
_symmetry.space_group_name_H-M   'P 1'
#
loop_
_entity.id
_entity.type
_entity.pdbx_description
1 polymer ?
#
loop_
_entity_poly.entity_id
_entity_poly.type
_entity_poly.pdbx_seq_one_letter_code
_entity_poly.pdbx_strand_id
1 'polypeptide(L)'
;MIGFWFLLSVLAIVTTFGLGTTVNMIFKRWWLSMVLYFLLVAILAVSASFRLQGAEWVLLAVGAVGSVLASLGSRVLKKRGYPLFS
;
A
#
# COMPACT_ATOMS: atom_id res chain seq x y z
N MET A 1 -23.72 -5.76 -6.27
CA MET A 1 -22.57 -6.10 -5.38
C MET A 1 -21.21 -5.87 -6.05
N ILE A 2 -21.02 -6.19 -7.34
CA ILE A 2 -19.73 -6.00 -8.05
C ILE A 2 -19.23 -4.55 -8.00
N GLY A 3 -20.10 -3.56 -8.26
CA GLY A 3 -19.71 -2.14 -8.22
C GLY A 3 -19.18 -1.66 -6.86
N PHE A 4 -19.68 -2.23 -5.76
CA PHE A 4 -19.21 -1.93 -4.41
C PHE A 4 -17.76 -2.42 -4.19
N TRP A 5 -17.47 -3.68 -4.54
CA TRP A 5 -16.12 -4.23 -4.45
C TRP A 5 -15.12 -3.54 -5.38
N PHE A 6 -15.59 -3.11 -6.55
CA PHE A 6 -14.78 -2.30 -7.46
C PHE A 6 -14.41 -0.96 -6.82
N LEU A 7 -15.38 -0.23 -6.29
CA LEU A 7 -15.15 1.03 -5.57
C LEU A 7 -14.20 0.85 -4.38
N LEU A 8 -14.37 -0.21 -3.59
CA LEU A 8 -13.46 -0.52 -2.49
C LEU A 8 -12.04 -0.82 -2.97
N SER A 9 -11.88 -1.50 -4.10
CA SER A 9 -10.57 -1.79 -4.68
C SER A 9 -9.87 -0.51 -5.16
N VAL A 10 -10.62 0.37 -5.83
CA VAL A 10 -10.11 1.68 -6.27
C VAL A 10 -9.75 2.55 -5.05
N LEU A 11 -10.57 2.56 -4.02
CA LEU A 11 -10.28 3.29 -2.80
C LEU A 11 -9.03 2.72 -2.11
N ALA A 12 -8.93 1.40 -1.97
CA ALA A 12 -7.80 0.73 -1.35
C ALA A 12 -6.49 1.06 -2.07
N ILE A 13 -6.46 1.00 -3.40
CA ILE A 13 -5.23 1.30 -4.16
C ILE A 13 -4.84 2.77 -4.04
N VAL A 14 -5.80 3.70 -4.13
CA VAL A 14 -5.53 5.14 -4.02
C VAL A 14 -5.05 5.51 -2.61
N THR A 15 -5.69 4.99 -1.57
CA THR A 15 -5.32 5.26 -0.17
C THR A 15 -3.95 4.66 0.17
N THR A 16 -3.68 3.42 -0.23
CA THR A 16 -2.38 2.77 0.05
C THR A 16 -1.25 3.41 -0.74
N PHE A 17 -1.50 3.82 -2.00
CA PHE A 17 -0.54 4.60 -2.77
C PHE A 17 -0.28 5.97 -2.14
N GLY A 18 -1.33 6.72 -1.81
CA GLY A 18 -1.23 8.03 -1.17
C GLY A 18 -0.44 7.98 0.14
N LEU A 19 -0.88 7.15 1.10
CA LEU A 19 -0.19 6.98 2.37
C LEU A 19 1.24 6.45 2.17
N GLY A 20 1.45 5.51 1.26
CA GLY A 20 2.76 4.96 0.96
C GLY A 20 3.72 6.01 0.40
N THR A 21 3.25 6.91 -0.46
CA THR A 21 4.10 8.00 -0.98
C THR A 21 4.41 9.03 0.10
N THR A 22 3.44 9.40 0.94
CA THR A 22 3.65 10.31 2.08
C THR A 22 4.67 9.75 3.07
N VAL A 23 4.54 8.48 3.46
CA VAL A 23 5.49 7.82 4.37
C VAL A 23 6.89 7.80 3.76
N ASN A 24 7.01 7.50 2.46
CA ASN A 24 8.30 7.50 1.78
C ASN A 24 8.94 8.89 1.69
N MET A 25 8.14 9.97 1.59
CA MET A 25 8.64 11.35 1.67
C MET A 25 9.16 11.67 3.07
N ILE A 26 8.37 11.37 4.12
CA ILE A 26 8.71 11.72 5.51
C ILE A 26 9.99 11.01 5.95
N PHE A 27 10.09 9.71 5.72
CA PHE A 27 11.20 8.89 6.21
C PHE A 27 12.35 8.74 5.20
N LYS A 28 12.20 9.28 3.98
CA LYS A 28 13.19 9.22 2.88
C LYS A 28 13.67 7.80 2.53
N ARG A 29 12.88 6.80 2.90
CA ARG A 29 13.20 5.36 2.80
C ARG A 29 12.16 4.67 1.93
N TRP A 30 12.49 4.44 0.66
CA TRP A 30 11.60 3.90 -0.37
C TRP A 30 10.91 2.56 -0.01
N TRP A 31 11.60 1.69 0.72
CA TRP A 31 11.09 0.39 1.18
C TRP A 31 10.16 0.46 2.40
N LEU A 32 10.09 1.59 3.11
CA LEU A 32 9.41 1.66 4.41
C LEU A 32 7.91 1.47 4.26
N SER A 33 7.31 2.06 3.24
CA SER A 33 5.88 1.92 2.97
C SER A 33 5.47 0.49 2.62
N MET A 34 6.33 -0.24 1.91
CA MET A 34 6.10 -1.65 1.61
C MET A 34 6.16 -2.48 2.89
N VAL A 35 7.19 -2.30 3.72
CA VAL A 35 7.33 -3.00 5.01
C VAL A 35 6.14 -2.73 5.93
N LEU A 36 5.75 -1.47 6.10
CA LEU A 36 4.61 -1.08 6.94
C LEU A 36 3.30 -1.69 6.44
N TYR A 37 3.10 -1.74 5.12
CA TYR A 37 1.92 -2.38 4.55
C TYR A 37 1.87 -3.88 4.90
N PHE A 38 2.95 -4.62 4.64
CA PHE A 38 2.99 -6.05 4.98
C PHE A 38 2.86 -6.31 6.48
N LEU A 39 3.39 -5.43 7.32
CA LEU A 39 3.28 -5.52 8.77
C LEU A 39 1.82 -5.33 9.23
N LEU A 40 1.12 -4.35 8.65
CA LEU A 40 -0.31 -4.15 8.87
C LEU A 40 -1.13 -5.35 8.40
N VAL A 41 -0.87 -5.88 7.21
CA VAL A 41 -1.55 -7.08 6.68
C VAL A 41 -1.36 -8.27 7.62
N ALA A 42 -0.13 -8.50 8.10
CA ALA A 42 0.17 -9.58 9.03
C ALA A 42 -0.56 -9.41 10.38
N ILE A 43 -0.56 -8.20 10.95
CA ILE A 43 -1.32 -7.90 12.18
C ILE A 43 -2.81 -8.17 11.97
N LEU A 44 -3.36 -7.76 10.83
CA LEU A 44 -4.78 -7.93 10.52
C LEU A 44 -5.13 -9.41 10.35
N ALA A 45 -4.28 -10.17 9.65
CA ALA A 45 -4.45 -11.60 9.47
C ALA A 45 -4.39 -12.37 10.79
N VAL A 46 -3.44 -12.03 11.68
CA VAL A 46 -3.33 -12.64 13.02
C VAL A 46 -4.54 -12.26 13.88
N SER A 47 -4.93 -10.99 13.89
CA SER A 47 -6.05 -10.49 14.70
C SER A 47 -7.40 -11.09 14.24
N ALA A 48 -7.57 -11.27 12.93
CA ALA A 48 -8.74 -11.92 12.35
C ALA A 48 -8.68 -13.46 12.41
N SER A 49 -7.63 -14.04 13.03
CA SER A 49 -7.40 -15.49 13.06
C SER A 49 -7.45 -16.14 11.66
N PHE A 50 -6.99 -15.41 10.64
CA PHE A 50 -7.04 -15.80 9.22
C PHE A 50 -8.45 -16.11 8.67
N ARG A 51 -9.51 -15.70 9.36
CA ARG A 51 -10.91 -15.91 8.94
C ARG A 51 -11.39 -14.86 7.93
N LEU A 52 -10.51 -14.43 7.05
CA LEU A 52 -10.82 -13.46 6.00
C LEU A 52 -11.52 -14.16 4.83
N GLN A 53 -12.61 -13.57 4.33
CA GLN A 53 -13.32 -13.99 3.14
C GLN A 53 -12.46 -13.77 1.89
N GLY A 54 -12.72 -14.53 0.82
CA GLY A 54 -11.95 -14.43 -0.42
C GLY A 54 -11.90 -13.02 -1.01
N ALA A 55 -12.97 -12.24 -0.89
CA ALA A 55 -13.00 -10.84 -1.36
C ALA A 55 -12.10 -9.91 -0.53
N GLU A 56 -11.91 -10.17 0.76
CA GLU A 56 -11.03 -9.39 1.63
C GLU A 56 -9.56 -9.65 1.28
N TRP A 57 -9.21 -10.89 0.95
CA TRP A 57 -7.89 -11.22 0.41
C TRP A 57 -7.59 -10.48 -0.90
N VAL A 58 -8.58 -10.35 -1.78
CA VAL A 58 -8.44 -9.55 -3.02
C VAL A 58 -8.19 -8.08 -2.69
N LEU A 59 -8.91 -7.50 -1.73
CA LEU A 59 -8.68 -6.12 -1.30
C LEU A 59 -7.27 -5.91 -0.72
N LEU A 60 -6.77 -6.85 0.09
CA LEU A 60 -5.41 -6.82 0.61
C LEU A 60 -4.36 -6.96 -0.51
N ALA A 61 -4.62 -7.79 -1.53
CA ALA A 61 -3.74 -7.88 -2.69
C ALA A 61 -3.73 -6.57 -3.50
N VAL A 62 -4.88 -5.94 -3.71
CA VAL A 62 -4.98 -4.64 -4.40
C VAL A 62 -4.26 -3.53 -3.63
N GLY A 63 -4.41 -3.50 -2.30
CA GLY A 63 -3.65 -2.56 -1.46
C GLY A 63 -2.14 -2.83 -1.48
N ALA A 64 -1.72 -4.09 -1.58
CA ALA A 64 -0.30 -4.44 -1.74
C ALA A 64 0.26 -3.83 -3.03
N VAL A 65 -0.48 -3.93 -4.15
CA VAL A 65 -0.10 -3.29 -5.42
C VAL A 65 0.05 -1.77 -5.25
N GLY A 66 -0.87 -1.10 -4.56
CA GLY A 66 -0.77 0.33 -4.27
C GLY A 66 0.49 0.69 -3.48
N SER A 67 0.84 -0.11 -2.46
CA SER A 67 2.06 0.09 -1.66
C SER A 67 3.36 -0.13 -2.46
N VAL A 68 3.38 -1.12 -3.35
CA VAL A 68 4.51 -1.40 -4.23
C VAL A 68 4.69 -0.28 -5.25
N LEU A 69 3.60 0.20 -5.85
CA LEU A 69 3.63 1.35 -6.76
C LEU A 69 4.15 2.61 -6.07
N ALA A 70 3.75 2.85 -4.81
CA ALA A 70 4.30 3.95 -4.03
C ALA A 70 5.81 3.81 -3.80
N SER A 71 6.28 2.61 -3.45
CA SER A 71 7.70 2.32 -3.24
C SER A 71 8.54 2.52 -4.52
N LEU A 72 8.07 1.96 -5.64
CA LEU A 72 8.72 2.11 -6.95
C LEU A 72 8.68 3.56 -7.42
N GLY A 73 7.54 4.23 -7.28
CA GLY A 73 7.38 5.65 -7.60
C GLY A 73 8.37 6.53 -6.84
N SER A 74 8.45 6.35 -5.52
CA SER A 74 9.42 7.07 -4.69
C SER A 74 10.87 6.76 -5.07
N ARG A 75 11.20 5.50 -5.44
CA ARG A 75 12.54 5.14 -5.91
C ARG A 75 12.89 5.83 -7.23
N VAL A 76 11.96 5.91 -8.17
CA VAL A 76 12.15 6.61 -9.46
C VAL A 76 12.31 8.11 -9.23
N LEU A 77 11.49 8.71 -8.37
CA LEU A 77 11.56 10.14 -8.03
C LEU A 77 12.88 10.48 -7.32
N LYS A 78 13.35 9.63 -6.40
CA LYS A 78 14.68 9.77 -5.78
C LYS A 78 15.80 9.73 -6.82
N LYS A 79 15.75 8.79 -7.77
CA LYS A 79 16.73 8.71 -8.86
C LYS A 79 16.74 9.94 -9.76
N ARG A 80 15.59 10.61 -9.94
CA ARG A 80 15.46 11.85 -10.71
C ARG A 80 15.89 13.11 -9.95
N GLY A 81 16.37 12.97 -8.71
CA GLY A 81 16.88 14.10 -7.91
C GLY A 81 15.80 14.97 -7.28
N TYR A 82 14.56 14.47 -7.15
CA TYR A 82 13.52 15.23 -6.46
C TYR A 82 13.87 15.40 -4.97
N PRO A 83 13.98 16.65 -4.45
CA PRO A 83 14.49 16.92 -3.10
C PRO A 83 13.60 16.36 -1.99
N LEU A 84 12.31 16.18 -2.26
CA LEU A 84 11.34 15.57 -1.34
C LEU A 84 11.60 14.08 -1.07
N PHE A 85 12.40 13.40 -1.90
CA PHE A 85 12.67 11.96 -1.80
C PHE A 85 14.18 11.63 -1.65
N SER A 86 15.04 12.66 -1.71
CA SER A 86 16.51 12.57 -1.55
C SER A 86 16.89 12.44 -0.08
#